data_AF-A0A354ZDC9-F1
#
_entry.id   AF-A0A354ZDC9-F1
#
_cell.length_a   1.000
_cell.length_b   1.000
_cell.length_c   1.000
_cell.angle_alpha   90.00
_cell.angle_beta   90.00
_cell.angle_gamma   90.00
#
_symmetry.space_group_name_H-M   'P 1'
#
loop_
_entity.id
_entity.type
_entity.pdbx_description
1 polymer ?
#
loop_
_entity_poly.entity_id
_entity_poly.type
_entity_poly.pdbx_seq_one_letter_code
_entity_poly.pdbx_strand_id
1 'polypeptide(L)'
;MSVTLVVVPSDDRAGLGYIFRRAGMSAPDSIPSSSRIEKIDIHPESGQWVVHLASPGVAAFSEECCELICLAFHKILGDRCDAQVKLAAAAAAVDASGLERCWERVVERVLDCAPSVGVWLGQARCRIDGDCMIVEVPGEVQRTKLAERGCASLISDALHHVAGVRMAVMIDVGEFDAPRDPPEDDVCMPSDADAASAPPQLPAPSPATEKRRGRRRRVVTDEGAIRGRWFTDPAQPVSSLVQGQKKAVARGEVFGYVERLTRTGLKIVSFSITDREDSIMCKCFCDPEEPSFGLTEGQWARVRGEVQYDQYAREIVLAVSDIMPDSAPTRHDTSPDKRVELHLHTK
;
A
#
# COMPACT_ATOMS: atom_id res chain seq x y z
N MET A 1 40.03 -8.87 8.57
CA MET A 1 39.21 -8.78 9.80
C MET A 1 39.01 -7.30 10.06
N SER A 2 37.80 -6.77 9.85
CA SER A 2 37.54 -5.33 10.00
C SER A 2 37.47 -5.02 11.51
N VAL A 3 38.35 -4.13 11.99
CA VAL A 3 38.44 -3.78 13.40
C VAL A 3 37.37 -2.73 13.73
N THR A 4 36.50 -3.01 14.69
CA THR A 4 35.52 -2.05 15.20
C THR A 4 35.95 -1.62 16.60
N LEU A 5 36.09 -0.31 16.83
CA LEU A 5 36.40 0.25 18.14
C LEU A 5 35.10 0.70 18.82
N VAL A 6 34.83 0.20 20.02
CA VAL A 6 33.63 0.56 20.78
C VAL A 6 34.01 1.57 21.86
N VAL A 7 33.36 2.72 21.85
CA VAL A 7 33.51 3.77 22.87
C VAL A 7 32.24 3.86 23.70
N VAL A 8 32.36 3.62 24.99
CA VAL A 8 31.27 3.82 25.96
C VAL A 8 31.53 5.15 26.68
N PRO A 9 30.65 6.16 26.56
CA PRO A 9 30.83 7.44 27.23
C PRO A 9 30.78 7.29 28.75
N SER A 10 31.54 8.11 29.47
CA SER A 10 31.37 8.25 30.92
C SER A 10 30.02 8.91 31.24
N ASP A 11 29.40 8.57 32.37
CA ASP A 11 28.03 9.00 32.74
C ASP A 11 27.81 10.52 32.67
N ASP A 12 28.84 11.31 32.97
CA ASP A 12 28.84 12.77 32.92
C ASP A 12 28.86 13.35 31.50
N ARG A 13 29.25 12.55 30.51
CA ARG A 13 29.38 12.91 29.08
C ARG A 13 28.45 12.12 28.17
N ALA A 14 27.64 11.22 28.72
CA ALA A 14 26.68 10.41 28.00
C ALA A 14 25.43 11.21 27.58
N GLY A 15 25.12 12.35 28.22
CA GLY A 15 23.94 13.14 27.88
C GLY A 15 24.04 13.82 26.52
N LEU A 16 22.98 13.75 25.70
CA LEU A 16 22.92 14.43 24.40
C LEU A 16 23.14 15.95 24.52
N GLY A 17 22.67 16.57 25.61
CA GLY A 17 22.89 18.00 25.86
C GLY A 17 24.36 18.40 25.96
N TYR A 18 25.26 17.49 26.37
CA TYR A 18 26.71 17.74 26.37
C TYR A 18 27.26 17.83 24.94
N ILE A 19 26.80 16.95 24.05
CA ILE A 19 27.20 16.94 22.63
C ILE A 19 26.71 18.21 21.93
N PHE A 20 25.43 18.57 22.07
CA PHE A 20 24.91 19.80 21.47
C PHE A 20 25.67 21.05 21.94
N ARG A 21 25.95 21.16 23.24
CA ARG A 21 26.74 22.27 23.80
C ARG A 21 28.15 22.33 23.19
N ARG A 22 28.80 21.18 23.02
CA ARG A 22 30.15 21.10 22.43
C ARG A 22 30.15 21.43 20.94
N ALA A 23 29.06 21.15 20.23
CA ALA A 23 28.84 21.54 18.85
C ALA A 23 28.44 23.01 18.66
N GLY A 24 28.28 23.78 19.75
CA GLY A 24 27.77 25.15 19.70
C GLY A 24 26.30 25.23 19.25
N MET A 25 25.51 24.19 19.53
CA MET A 25 24.11 24.06 19.15
C MET A 25 23.21 24.01 20.38
N SER A 26 21.99 24.52 20.24
CA SER A 26 20.90 24.33 21.20
C SER A 26 20.34 22.92 21.02
N ALA A 27 20.14 22.19 22.12
CA ALA A 27 19.39 20.93 22.05
C ALA A 27 17.92 21.26 21.71
N PRO A 28 17.30 20.58 20.73
CA PRO A 28 15.87 20.72 20.45
C PRO A 28 15.01 20.34 21.65
N ASP A 29 13.88 21.02 21.85
CA ASP A 29 12.89 20.69 22.89
C ASP A 29 12.26 19.29 22.68
N SER A 30 12.35 18.77 21.45
CA SER A 30 11.90 17.44 21.05
C SER A 30 12.83 16.31 21.51
N ILE A 31 14.02 16.60 22.03
CA ILE A 31 14.92 15.60 22.61
C ILE A 31 14.63 15.44 24.09
N PRO A 32 14.23 14.26 24.58
CA PRO A 32 14.05 14.02 26.00
C PRO A 32 15.34 14.32 26.76
N SER A 33 15.24 15.11 27.83
CA SER A 33 16.37 15.51 28.68
C SER A 33 17.10 14.32 29.32
N SER A 34 16.45 13.17 29.36
CA SER A 34 16.93 11.90 29.88
C SER A 34 17.53 10.95 28.83
N SER A 35 17.61 11.37 27.56
CA SER A 35 18.26 10.60 26.50
C SER A 35 19.79 10.62 26.60
N ARG A 36 20.43 9.47 26.43
CA ARG A 36 21.87 9.27 26.62
C ARG A 36 22.50 8.45 25.51
N ILE A 37 23.78 8.66 25.25
CA ILE A 37 24.59 7.82 24.37
C ILE A 37 25.04 6.60 25.17
N GLU A 38 24.65 5.42 24.73
CA GLU A 38 25.02 4.15 25.36
C GLU A 38 26.40 3.69 24.89
N LYS A 39 26.63 3.74 23.58
CA LYS A 39 27.92 3.38 22.97
C LYS A 39 28.07 4.02 21.61
N ILE A 40 29.30 4.06 21.12
CA ILE A 40 29.66 4.53 19.79
C ILE A 40 30.55 3.46 19.16
N ASP A 41 30.10 2.86 18.06
CA ASP A 41 30.91 1.93 17.28
C ASP A 41 31.64 2.74 16.19
N ILE A 42 32.96 2.68 16.18
CA ILE A 42 33.82 3.38 15.23
C ILE A 42 34.41 2.34 14.28
N HIS A 43 34.19 2.54 12.99
CA HIS A 43 34.74 1.74 11.90
C HIS A 43 35.87 2.54 11.22
N PRO A 44 37.14 2.34 11.60
CA PRO A 44 38.25 3.18 11.15
C PRO A 44 38.53 3.04 9.64
N GLU A 45 38.23 1.88 9.07
CA GLU A 45 38.44 1.58 7.65
C GLU A 45 37.43 2.34 6.75
N SER A 46 36.20 2.52 7.21
CA SER A 46 35.15 3.23 6.45
C SER A 46 34.94 4.68 6.89
N GLY A 47 35.53 5.09 8.02
CA GLY A 47 35.27 6.41 8.62
C GLY A 47 33.87 6.55 9.22
N GLN A 48 33.13 5.45 9.35
CA GLN A 48 31.75 5.44 9.86
C GLN A 48 31.72 5.35 11.38
N TRP A 49 30.84 6.15 11.98
CA TRP A 49 30.62 6.20 13.42
C TRP A 49 29.15 5.94 13.71
N VAL A 50 28.85 4.84 14.39
CA VAL A 50 27.47 4.47 14.75
C VAL A 50 27.23 4.82 16.20
N VAL A 51 26.45 5.86 16.44
CA VAL A 51 26.09 6.36 17.77
C VAL A 51 24.82 5.66 18.24
N HIS A 52 24.90 4.89 19.32
CA HIS A 52 23.78 4.18 19.91
C HIS A 52 23.19 5.01 21.06
N LEU A 53 21.91 5.37 20.96
CA LEU A 53 21.22 6.24 21.91
C LEU A 53 20.18 5.47 22.72
N ALA A 54 20.27 5.54 24.05
CA ALA A 54 19.22 5.13 24.95
C ALA A 54 18.22 6.28 25.14
N SER A 55 16.94 6.04 24.86
CA SER A 55 15.85 6.95 25.16
C SER A 55 14.91 6.30 26.19
N PRO A 56 14.53 6.99 27.28
CA PRO A 56 13.51 6.48 28.18
C PRO A 56 12.13 6.77 27.61
N GLY A 57 11.47 5.72 27.12
CA GLY A 57 10.07 5.76 26.65
C GLY A 57 9.90 5.48 25.15
N VAL A 58 8.64 5.31 24.75
CA VAL A 58 8.20 4.88 23.40
C VAL A 58 8.35 6.00 22.33
N ALA A 59 8.84 7.18 22.70
CA ALA A 59 9.12 8.25 21.76
C ALA A 59 10.41 7.91 20.98
N ALA A 60 10.24 7.29 19.82
CA ALA A 60 11.28 7.25 18.80
C ALA A 60 11.68 8.69 18.45
N PHE A 61 12.98 8.96 18.35
CA PHE A 61 13.45 10.24 17.82
C PHE A 61 12.84 10.44 16.43
N SER A 62 12.32 11.64 16.14
CA SER A 62 11.96 12.00 14.77
C SER A 62 13.20 11.96 13.87
N GLU A 63 12.98 11.82 12.57
CA GLU A 63 14.06 11.87 11.57
C GLU A 63 14.87 13.18 11.69
N GLU A 64 14.19 14.30 11.90
CA GLU A 64 14.79 15.61 12.18
C GLU A 64 15.72 15.60 13.41
N CYS A 65 15.35 14.91 14.49
CA CYS A 65 16.20 14.79 15.67
C CYS A 65 17.46 13.97 15.38
N CYS A 66 17.35 12.90 14.61
CA CYS A 66 18.51 12.09 14.20
C CYS A 66 19.49 12.91 13.36
N GLU A 67 18.99 13.68 12.39
CA GLU A 67 19.81 14.57 11.56
C GLU A 67 20.55 15.62 12.40
N LEU A 68 19.88 16.24 13.37
CA LEU A 68 20.49 17.23 14.26
C LEU A 68 21.59 16.64 15.14
N ILE A 69 21.43 15.39 15.58
CA ILE A 69 22.47 14.68 16.33
C ILE A 69 23.66 14.38 15.42
N CYS A 70 23.44 13.87 14.21
CA CYS A 70 24.50 13.65 13.21
C CYS A 70 25.25 14.95 12.92
N LEU A 71 24.53 16.06 12.74
CA LEU A 71 25.10 17.39 12.51
C LEU A 71 25.96 17.86 13.69
N ALA A 72 25.52 17.60 14.93
CA ALA A 72 26.31 17.95 16.12
C ALA A 72 27.62 17.16 16.17
N PHE A 73 27.60 15.87 15.85
CA PHE A 73 28.83 15.05 15.75
C PHE A 73 29.75 15.53 14.64
N HIS A 74 29.19 15.84 13.47
CA HIS A 74 29.94 16.38 12.35
C HIS A 74 30.62 17.72 12.71
N LYS A 75 29.94 18.63 13.43
CA LYS A 75 30.56 19.88 13.91
C LYS A 75 31.71 19.68 14.91
N ILE A 76 31.67 18.62 15.72
CA ILE A 76 32.71 18.34 16.72
C ILE A 76 33.91 17.63 16.11
N LEU A 77 33.67 16.71 15.17
CA LEU A 77 34.68 15.79 14.64
C LEU A 77 35.18 16.16 13.23
N GLY A 78 34.47 17.06 12.54
CA GLY A 78 34.74 17.50 11.17
C GLY A 78 34.42 16.44 10.10
N ASP A 79 34.86 16.70 8.86
CA ASP A 79 34.61 15.88 7.66
C ASP A 79 35.20 14.45 7.70
N ARG A 80 35.83 14.07 8.80
CA ARG A 80 36.43 12.73 9.00
C ARG A 80 35.44 11.72 9.59
N CYS A 81 34.19 12.11 9.78
CA CYS A 81 33.18 11.30 10.46
C CYS A 81 31.87 11.27 9.66
N ASP A 82 31.50 10.09 9.18
CA ASP A 82 30.15 9.78 8.72
C ASP A 82 29.35 9.21 9.91
N ALA A 83 28.67 10.11 10.64
CA ALA A 83 27.94 9.75 11.85
C ALA A 83 26.54 9.23 11.51
N GLN A 84 26.21 8.04 12.00
CA GLN A 84 24.88 7.45 11.92
C GLN A 84 24.33 7.22 13.32
N VAL A 85 23.07 7.57 13.54
CA VAL A 85 22.38 7.37 14.82
C VAL A 85 21.56 6.09 14.78
N LYS A 86 21.74 5.24 15.78
CA LYS A 86 20.88 4.08 16.06
C LYS A 86 20.28 4.25 17.45
N LEU A 87 19.01 3.91 17.58
CA LEU A 87 18.40 3.78 18.90
C LEU A 87 18.92 2.48 19.52
N ALA A 88 19.58 2.60 20.66
CA ALA A 88 19.85 1.47 21.51
C ALA A 88 18.50 1.02 22.06
N ALA A 89 18.13 -0.21 21.72
CA ALA A 89 16.94 -0.85 22.23
C ALA A 89 17.05 -0.95 23.76
N ALA A 90 16.51 0.04 24.47
CA ALA A 90 16.07 -0.19 25.83
C ALA A 90 15.12 -1.38 25.73
N ALA A 91 15.40 -2.44 26.48
CA ALA A 91 14.42 -3.47 26.82
C ALA A 91 13.31 -2.85 27.68
N ALA A 92 12.68 -1.78 27.18
CA ALA A 92 11.37 -1.39 27.61
C ALA A 92 10.46 -2.52 27.15
N ALA A 93 9.81 -3.17 28.12
CA ALA A 93 8.71 -4.05 27.83
C ALA A 93 7.73 -3.28 26.96
N VAL A 94 7.81 -3.49 25.65
CA VAL A 94 6.80 -2.97 24.73
C VAL A 94 5.56 -3.74 25.09
N ASP A 95 4.55 -3.04 25.58
CA ASP A 95 3.26 -3.64 25.83
C ASP A 95 2.67 -4.15 24.50
N ALA A 96 1.75 -5.11 24.57
CA ALA A 96 1.11 -5.70 23.39
C ALA A 96 0.60 -4.62 22.40
N SER A 97 0.05 -3.53 22.95
CA SER A 97 -0.47 -2.40 22.18
C SER A 97 0.62 -1.58 21.47
N GLY A 98 1.81 -1.43 22.06
CA GLY A 98 2.95 -0.77 21.42
C GLY A 98 3.51 -1.56 20.24
N LEU A 99 3.56 -2.88 20.36
CA LEU A 99 4.00 -3.79 19.29
C LEU A 99 3.05 -3.80 18.11
N GLU A 100 1.73 -3.81 18.39
CA GLU A 100 0.71 -3.71 17.35
C GLU A 100 0.78 -2.39 16.58
N ARG A 101 1.04 -1.26 17.26
CA ARG A 101 1.25 0.04 16.59
C ARG A 101 2.51 0.11 15.74
N CYS A 102 3.51 -0.72 16.02
CA CYS A 102 4.75 -0.77 15.25
C CYS A 102 4.64 -1.69 14.02
N TRP A 103 3.53 -2.41 13.85
CA TRP A 103 3.32 -3.38 12.77
C TRP A 103 3.57 -2.80 11.38
N GLU A 104 3.06 -1.60 11.09
CA GLU A 104 3.22 -0.97 9.77
C GLU A 104 4.70 -0.78 9.43
N ARG A 105 5.48 -0.27 10.39
CA ARG A 105 6.93 -0.07 10.25
C ARG A 105 7.70 -1.39 10.13
N VAL A 106 7.25 -2.43 10.83
CA VAL A 106 7.80 -3.79 10.72
C VAL A 106 7.56 -4.35 9.32
N VAL A 107 6.34 -4.21 8.79
CA VAL A 107 5.98 -4.63 7.44
C VAL A 107 6.83 -3.89 6.41
N GLU A 108 6.90 -2.57 6.47
CA GLU A 108 7.77 -1.76 5.58
C GLU A 108 9.20 -2.28 5.55
N ARG A 109 9.79 -2.54 6.74
CA ARG A 109 11.16 -3.05 6.81
C ARG A 109 11.31 -4.45 6.21
N VAL A 110 10.32 -5.32 6.37
CA VAL A 110 10.31 -6.65 5.74
C VAL A 110 10.22 -6.51 4.21
N LEU A 111 9.47 -5.53 3.71
CA LEU A 111 9.37 -5.25 2.28
C LEU A 111 10.70 -4.77 1.68
N ASP A 112 11.45 -3.95 2.39
CA ASP A 112 12.79 -3.51 1.94
C ASP A 112 13.74 -4.69 1.74
N CYS A 113 13.75 -5.63 2.70
CA CYS A 113 14.63 -6.78 2.67
C CYS A 113 14.14 -7.89 1.73
N ALA A 114 12.81 -8.02 1.56
CA ALA A 114 12.19 -9.08 0.79
C ALA A 114 10.91 -8.58 0.08
N PRO A 115 11.02 -7.82 -1.03
CA PRO A 115 9.85 -7.27 -1.74
C PRO A 115 8.84 -8.35 -2.16
N SER A 116 9.36 -9.55 -2.43
CA SER A 116 8.60 -10.70 -2.88
C SER A 116 7.52 -11.19 -1.90
N VAL A 117 7.62 -10.87 -0.59
CA VAL A 117 6.61 -11.24 0.41
C VAL A 117 5.50 -10.21 0.55
N GLY A 118 5.63 -9.03 -0.06
CA GLY A 118 4.71 -7.92 0.18
C GLY A 118 3.28 -8.14 -0.28
N VAL A 119 3.12 -8.86 -1.40
CA VAL A 119 1.82 -9.33 -1.89
C VAL A 119 1.04 -10.11 -0.83
N TRP A 120 1.76 -10.79 0.07
CA TRP A 120 1.18 -11.67 1.08
C TRP A 120 1.02 -10.99 2.45
N LEU A 121 1.82 -9.97 2.76
CA LEU A 121 1.70 -9.21 4.01
C LEU A 121 0.70 -8.04 3.93
N GLY A 122 0.26 -7.65 2.73
CA GLY A 122 -0.58 -6.46 2.53
C GLY A 122 -1.91 -6.44 3.30
N GLN A 123 -2.48 -7.61 3.62
CA GLN A 123 -3.71 -7.76 4.41
C GLN A 123 -3.45 -8.40 5.78
N ALA A 124 -2.19 -8.61 6.14
CA ALA A 124 -1.83 -9.28 7.38
C ALA A 124 -2.05 -8.33 8.56
N ARG A 125 -2.63 -8.86 9.62
CA ARG A 125 -2.77 -8.17 10.92
C ARG A 125 -1.87 -8.88 11.92
N CYS A 126 -1.35 -8.15 12.90
CA CYS A 126 -0.69 -8.79 14.02
C CYS A 126 -1.54 -8.68 15.28
N ARG A 127 -1.48 -9.70 16.12
CA ARG A 127 -1.92 -9.67 17.51
C ARG A 127 -0.81 -10.24 18.38
N ILE A 128 -0.68 -9.75 19.60
CA ILE A 128 0.28 -10.30 20.57
C ILE A 128 -0.43 -11.27 21.50
N ASP A 129 0.10 -12.49 21.59
CA ASP A 129 -0.35 -13.52 22.52
C ASP A 129 0.84 -13.95 23.40
N GLY A 130 0.90 -13.37 24.61
CA GLY A 130 2.02 -13.56 25.53
C GLY A 130 3.36 -13.10 24.93
N ASP A 131 4.31 -14.03 24.80
CA ASP A 131 5.65 -13.79 24.24
C ASP A 131 5.74 -14.08 22.72
N CYS A 132 4.59 -14.26 22.06
CA CYS A 132 4.50 -14.57 20.63
C CYS A 132 3.69 -13.52 19.87
N MET A 133 4.22 -13.05 18.74
CA MET A 133 3.43 -12.29 17.78
C MET A 133 2.74 -13.27 16.81
N ILE A 134 1.42 -13.22 16.76
CA ILE A 134 0.61 -13.96 15.79
C ILE A 134 0.28 -13.01 14.63
N VAL A 135 0.78 -13.34 13.45
CA VAL A 135 0.49 -12.65 12.20
C VAL A 135 -0.63 -13.41 11.51
N GLU A 136 -1.81 -12.82 11.54
CA GLU A 136 -3.01 -13.35 10.91
C GLU A 136 -3.05 -13.00 9.44
N VAL A 137 -3.35 -13.97 8.58
CA VAL A 137 -3.54 -13.78 7.14
C VAL A 137 -4.87 -14.35 6.65
N PRO A 138 -5.47 -13.79 5.58
CA PRO A 138 -6.81 -14.19 5.11
C PRO A 138 -6.97 -15.62 4.56
N GLY A 139 -5.89 -16.38 4.35
CA GLY A 139 -6.04 -17.72 3.78
C GLY A 139 -4.84 -18.62 3.89
N GLU A 140 -5.11 -19.93 3.85
CA GLU A 140 -4.10 -20.97 4.13
C GLU A 140 -2.89 -20.91 3.20
N VAL A 141 -3.07 -20.66 1.91
CA VAL A 141 -1.91 -20.63 0.99
C VAL A 141 -1.05 -19.38 1.19
N GLN A 142 -1.62 -18.29 1.69
CA GLN A 142 -0.85 -17.10 2.06
C GLN A 142 0.05 -17.44 3.23
N ARG A 143 -0.50 -18.14 4.25
CA ARG A 143 0.26 -18.72 5.36
C ARG A 143 1.36 -19.67 4.88
N THR A 144 1.04 -20.63 4.00
CA THR A 144 2.02 -21.60 3.46
C THR A 144 3.15 -20.88 2.71
N LYS A 145 2.83 -19.91 1.84
CA LYS A 145 3.83 -19.18 1.05
C LYS A 145 4.73 -18.29 1.91
N LEU A 146 4.17 -17.69 2.97
CA LEU A 146 4.95 -16.91 3.94
C LEU A 146 5.85 -17.82 4.77
N ALA A 147 5.37 -19.00 5.17
CA ALA A 147 6.17 -19.98 5.90
C ALA A 147 7.32 -20.54 5.06
N GLU A 148 7.08 -20.91 3.80
CA GLU A 148 8.12 -21.39 2.85
C GLU A 148 9.26 -20.38 2.66
N ARG A 149 8.96 -19.08 2.77
CA ARG A 149 9.91 -17.98 2.57
C ARG A 149 10.57 -17.52 3.86
N GLY A 150 10.33 -18.20 4.99
CA GLY A 150 10.89 -17.81 6.28
C GLY A 150 10.38 -16.44 6.75
N CYS A 151 9.15 -16.05 6.41
CA CYS A 151 8.68 -14.71 6.72
C CYS A 151 8.59 -14.46 8.25
N ALA A 152 8.36 -15.51 9.04
CA ALA A 152 8.37 -15.41 10.50
C ALA A 152 9.72 -14.91 11.05
N SER A 153 10.86 -15.40 10.51
CA SER A 153 12.18 -14.91 10.95
C SER A 153 12.44 -13.49 10.46
N LEU A 154 12.04 -13.16 9.23
CA LEU A 154 12.15 -11.79 8.70
C LEU A 154 11.39 -10.78 9.56
N ILE A 155 10.17 -11.13 10.00
CA ILE A 155 9.36 -10.29 10.90
C ILE A 155 10.02 -10.19 12.27
N SER A 156 10.56 -11.28 12.81
CA SER A 156 11.30 -11.26 14.10
C SER A 156 12.53 -10.36 14.04
N ASP A 157 13.30 -10.41 12.96
CA ASP A 157 14.46 -9.54 12.74
C ASP A 157 14.03 -8.08 12.54
N ALA A 158 12.96 -7.83 11.79
CA ALA A 158 12.40 -6.50 11.62
C ALA A 158 11.87 -5.92 12.95
N LEU A 159 11.22 -6.72 13.80
CA LEU A 159 10.81 -6.35 15.14
C LEU A 159 12.00 -5.97 16.02
N HIS A 160 13.09 -6.73 15.94
CA HIS A 160 14.32 -6.39 16.67
C HIS A 160 14.90 -5.05 16.21
N HIS A 161 14.84 -4.76 14.91
CA HIS A 161 15.33 -3.50 14.36
C HIS A 161 14.41 -2.30 14.69
N VAL A 162 13.09 -2.48 14.64
CA VAL A 162 12.10 -1.39 14.79
C VAL A 162 11.78 -1.11 16.25
N ALA A 163 11.58 -2.17 17.04
CA ALA A 163 11.12 -2.10 18.43
C ALA A 163 12.17 -2.58 19.44
N GLY A 164 13.31 -3.12 18.99
CA GLY A 164 14.35 -3.62 19.89
C GLY A 164 14.07 -4.99 20.48
N VAL A 165 12.89 -5.57 20.22
CA VAL A 165 12.43 -6.81 20.83
C VAL A 165 12.62 -7.98 19.86
N ARG A 166 13.21 -9.08 20.35
CA ARG A 166 13.17 -10.37 19.68
C ARG A 166 12.06 -11.22 20.30
N MET A 167 11.10 -11.61 19.47
CA MET A 167 10.02 -12.51 19.88
C MET A 167 9.76 -13.56 18.82
N ALA A 168 9.14 -14.65 19.25
CA ALA A 168 8.65 -15.67 18.34
C ALA A 168 7.52 -15.07 17.49
N VAL A 169 7.54 -15.39 16.19
CA VAL A 169 6.49 -14.98 15.25
C VAL A 169 5.83 -16.23 14.71
N MET A 170 4.52 -16.30 14.83
CA MET A 170 3.69 -17.35 14.23
C MET A 170 2.80 -16.74 13.16
N ILE A 171 2.62 -17.46 12.06
CA ILE A 171 1.71 -17.04 10.99
C ILE A 171 0.52 -17.99 11.01
N ASP A 172 -0.67 -17.42 11.17
CA ASP A 172 -1.92 -18.17 11.28
C ASP A 172 -3.00 -17.59 10.37
N VAL A 173 -4.06 -18.35 10.12
CA VAL A 173 -5.21 -17.87 9.36
C VAL A 173 -6.21 -17.24 10.34
N GLY A 174 -6.41 -15.93 10.22
CA GLY A 174 -7.36 -15.18 11.05
C GLY A 174 -8.78 -15.21 10.50
N GLU A 175 -9.75 -14.85 11.34
CA GLU A 175 -11.13 -14.58 10.90
C GLU A 175 -11.19 -13.15 10.33
N PHE A 176 -10.95 -13.04 9.03
CA PHE A 176 -11.19 -11.80 8.31
C PHE A 176 -12.67 -11.74 7.96
N ASP A 177 -13.37 -10.69 8.42
CA ASP A 177 -14.74 -10.43 7.96
C ASP A 177 -14.77 -10.53 6.44
N ALA A 178 -15.63 -11.42 5.92
CA ALA A 178 -16.00 -11.37 4.51
C ALA A 178 -16.39 -9.91 4.20
N PRO A 179 -16.01 -9.34 3.04
CA PRO A 179 -16.42 -8.00 2.68
C PRO A 179 -17.92 -7.88 2.96
N ARG A 180 -18.30 -7.03 3.92
CA ARG A 180 -19.72 -6.74 4.14
C ARG A 180 -20.21 -6.20 2.81
N ASP A 181 -21.16 -6.91 2.21
CA ASP A 181 -21.95 -6.36 1.13
C ASP A 181 -22.36 -4.95 1.56
N PRO A 182 -22.15 -3.91 0.72
CA PRO A 182 -22.56 -2.57 1.09
C PRO A 182 -24.03 -2.61 1.51
N PRO A 183 -24.41 -1.92 2.59
CA PRO A 183 -25.81 -1.87 3.01
C PRO A 183 -26.64 -1.46 1.80
N GLU A 184 -27.70 -2.23 1.54
CA GLU A 184 -28.72 -1.92 0.55
C GLU A 184 -29.47 -0.66 1.04
N ASP A 185 -28.83 0.50 0.92
CA ASP A 185 -29.48 1.78 1.19
C ASP A 185 -30.39 2.10 0.00
N ASP A 186 -31.68 1.90 0.26
CA ASP A 186 -32.82 2.55 -0.39
C ASP A 186 -32.52 4.04 -0.62
N VAL A 187 -32.03 4.39 -1.81
CA VAL A 187 -32.08 5.75 -2.33
C VAL A 187 -33.06 5.76 -3.50
N CYS A 188 -34.33 5.92 -3.11
CA CYS A 188 -35.44 6.25 -3.97
C CYS A 188 -35.15 7.57 -4.69
N MET A 189 -35.16 7.55 -6.03
CA MET A 189 -35.24 8.77 -6.84
C MET A 189 -36.62 9.42 -6.64
N PRO A 190 -36.74 10.75 -6.51
CA PRO A 190 -38.05 11.40 -6.45
C PRO A 190 -38.73 11.32 -7.81
N SER A 191 -39.90 10.70 -7.87
CA SER A 191 -40.85 10.86 -8.97
C SER A 191 -41.97 11.80 -8.53
N ASP A 192 -42.15 12.89 -9.26
CA ASP A 192 -43.30 13.77 -9.13
C ASP A 192 -44.59 13.13 -9.69
N ALA A 193 -45.71 13.62 -9.14
CA ALA A 193 -47.11 13.56 -9.59
C ALA A 193 -48.05 12.49 -8.99
N ASP A 194 -48.75 12.93 -7.92
CA ASP A 194 -50.19 12.86 -7.64
C ASP A 194 -50.97 11.53 -7.83
N ALA A 195 -51.45 10.96 -6.71
CA ALA A 195 -52.88 10.95 -6.35
C ALA A 195 -53.14 10.22 -5.01
N ALA A 196 -54.12 10.74 -4.28
CA ALA A 196 -54.55 10.38 -2.92
C ALA A 196 -54.97 8.92 -2.68
N SER A 197 -54.72 8.41 -1.46
CA SER A 197 -55.73 8.06 -0.41
C SER A 197 -55.38 6.83 0.46
N ALA A 198 -55.32 7.08 1.79
CA ALA A 198 -55.49 6.22 2.98
C ALA A 198 -54.67 4.90 3.19
N PRO A 199 -54.16 4.62 4.42
CA PRO A 199 -53.32 3.45 4.74
C PRO A 199 -54.14 2.24 5.22
N PRO A 200 -53.65 0.99 5.02
CA PRO A 200 -53.46 0.14 6.21
C PRO A 200 -52.33 -0.93 6.15
N GLN A 201 -51.66 -1.06 7.30
CA GLN A 201 -51.28 -2.30 8.03
C GLN A 201 -50.13 -3.20 7.53
N LEU A 202 -49.13 -3.29 8.43
CA LEU A 202 -48.06 -4.28 8.50
C LEU A 202 -48.60 -5.70 8.76
N PRO A 203 -48.11 -6.74 8.08
CA PRO A 203 -48.09 -8.10 8.61
C PRO A 203 -46.74 -8.46 9.24
N ALA A 204 -46.82 -9.18 10.36
CA ALA A 204 -45.73 -9.75 11.14
C ALA A 204 -44.95 -10.85 10.36
N PRO A 205 -43.74 -11.25 10.81
CA PRO A 205 -42.80 -12.04 10.03
C PRO A 205 -43.16 -13.55 10.03
N SER A 206 -42.92 -14.22 8.90
CA SER A 206 -42.98 -15.68 8.76
C SER A 206 -41.56 -16.27 8.59
N PRO A 207 -41.36 -17.55 8.93
CA PRO A 207 -40.09 -18.05 9.43
C PRO A 207 -39.09 -18.49 8.35
N ALA A 208 -37.82 -18.45 8.77
CA ALA A 208 -36.61 -18.95 8.16
C ALA A 208 -36.80 -19.88 6.94
N THR A 209 -36.36 -19.41 5.77
CA THR A 209 -36.14 -20.25 4.59
C THR A 209 -34.67 -20.14 4.19
N GLU A 210 -34.06 -21.29 3.98
CA GLU A 210 -32.64 -21.52 3.70
C GLU A 210 -32.09 -20.62 2.59
N LYS A 211 -30.89 -20.09 2.83
CA LYS A 211 -30.12 -19.23 1.92
C LYS A 211 -29.94 -19.90 0.55
N ARG A 212 -30.80 -19.55 -0.41
CA ARG A 212 -30.54 -19.73 -1.84
C ARG A 212 -29.33 -18.87 -2.19
N ARG A 213 -28.20 -19.51 -2.52
CA ARG A 213 -27.07 -18.86 -3.20
C ARG A 213 -27.60 -18.16 -4.45
N GLY A 214 -27.69 -16.84 -4.42
CA GLY A 214 -28.12 -16.02 -5.54
C GLY A 214 -27.20 -16.27 -6.74
N ARG A 215 -27.77 -16.79 -7.82
CA ARG A 215 -27.09 -16.93 -9.12
C ARG A 215 -26.76 -15.51 -9.58
N ARG A 216 -25.46 -15.15 -9.60
CA ARG A 216 -25.01 -13.87 -10.18
C ARG A 216 -25.56 -13.77 -11.60
N ARG A 217 -26.13 -12.60 -11.92
CA ARG A 217 -26.80 -12.35 -13.18
C ARG A 217 -25.73 -12.22 -14.27
N ARG A 218 -25.73 -13.14 -15.23
CA ARG A 218 -24.76 -13.16 -16.35
C ARG A 218 -24.75 -11.80 -17.03
N VAL A 219 -23.56 -11.24 -17.23
CA VAL A 219 -23.37 -9.98 -17.95
C VAL A 219 -23.83 -10.17 -19.40
N VAL A 220 -24.75 -9.33 -19.86
CA VAL A 220 -25.19 -9.28 -21.26
C VAL A 220 -24.27 -8.29 -21.96
N THR A 221 -23.59 -8.75 -23.01
CA THR A 221 -22.73 -7.91 -23.85
C THR A 221 -23.51 -7.50 -25.10
N ASP A 222 -23.58 -6.19 -25.34
CA ASP A 222 -24.23 -5.63 -26.53
C ASP A 222 -23.39 -5.88 -27.79
N GLU A 223 -24.02 -5.88 -28.96
CA GLU A 223 -23.33 -6.05 -30.24
C GLU A 223 -22.29 -4.93 -30.47
N GLY A 224 -21.04 -5.30 -30.76
CA GLY A 224 -19.93 -4.36 -30.95
C GLY A 224 -19.19 -3.94 -29.67
N ALA A 225 -19.76 -4.18 -28.48
CA ALA A 225 -19.05 -3.97 -27.23
C ALA A 225 -18.06 -5.12 -26.97
N ILE A 226 -16.92 -4.82 -26.34
CA ILE A 226 -15.97 -5.83 -25.89
C ILE A 226 -16.52 -6.54 -24.64
N ARG A 227 -17.16 -5.77 -23.75
CA ARG A 227 -17.82 -6.26 -22.54
C ARG A 227 -18.95 -5.32 -22.15
N GLY A 228 -20.07 -5.88 -21.70
CA GLY A 228 -21.15 -5.10 -21.10
C GLY A 228 -21.96 -4.31 -22.13
N ARG A 229 -22.55 -3.20 -21.70
CA ARG A 229 -23.46 -2.40 -22.50
C ARG A 229 -22.73 -1.36 -23.33
N TRP A 230 -23.24 -1.13 -24.54
CA TRP A 230 -22.76 -0.03 -25.38
C TRP A 230 -23.05 1.32 -24.71
N PHE A 231 -22.13 2.27 -24.85
CA PHE A 231 -22.28 3.62 -24.31
C PHE A 231 -21.65 4.69 -25.20
N THR A 232 -22.13 5.92 -25.06
CA THR A 232 -21.65 7.07 -25.86
C THR A 232 -21.21 8.25 -24.99
N ASP A 233 -21.20 8.05 -23.66
CA ASP A 233 -20.70 9.02 -22.69
C ASP A 233 -19.27 9.50 -23.08
N PRO A 234 -18.97 10.81 -22.96
CA PRO A 234 -17.65 11.34 -23.28
C PRO A 234 -16.61 10.86 -22.27
N ALA A 235 -15.41 10.54 -22.76
CA ALA A 235 -14.28 10.20 -21.91
C ALA A 235 -13.67 11.46 -21.28
N GLN A 236 -13.33 11.38 -19.99
CA GLN A 236 -12.54 12.38 -19.29
C GLN A 236 -11.05 11.98 -19.27
N PRO A 237 -10.12 12.94 -19.07
CA PRO A 237 -8.71 12.64 -18.88
C PRO A 237 -8.49 11.67 -17.72
N VAL A 238 -7.50 10.79 -17.85
CA VAL A 238 -7.18 9.82 -16.78
C VAL A 238 -6.77 10.54 -15.50
N SER A 239 -6.02 11.64 -15.63
CA SER A 239 -5.58 12.49 -14.52
C SER A 239 -6.70 13.18 -13.74
N SER A 240 -7.91 13.27 -14.29
CA SER A 240 -9.05 13.87 -13.59
C SER A 240 -9.87 12.87 -12.79
N LEU A 241 -9.53 11.58 -12.83
CA LEU A 241 -10.25 10.53 -12.12
C LEU A 241 -9.97 10.60 -10.62
N VAL A 242 -11.03 10.55 -9.81
CA VAL A 242 -10.94 10.67 -8.35
C VAL A 242 -11.61 9.48 -7.65
N GLN A 243 -11.07 9.08 -6.50
CA GLN A 243 -11.62 8.00 -5.68
C GLN A 243 -13.10 8.27 -5.32
N GLY A 244 -13.94 7.23 -5.42
CA GLY A 244 -15.36 7.29 -5.07
C GLY A 244 -16.26 7.74 -6.22
N GLN A 245 -15.71 8.01 -7.41
CA GLN A 245 -16.50 8.37 -8.58
C GLN A 245 -17.26 7.15 -9.12
N LYS A 246 -18.57 7.10 -8.84
CA LYS A 246 -19.49 6.01 -9.23
C LYS A 246 -19.60 5.76 -10.74
N LYS A 247 -19.46 6.82 -11.55
CA LYS A 247 -19.50 6.75 -13.01
C LYS A 247 -18.34 7.55 -13.59
N ALA A 248 -17.29 6.83 -13.95
CA ALA A 248 -16.15 7.33 -14.69
C ALA A 248 -16.12 6.71 -16.08
N VAL A 249 -15.71 7.51 -17.06
CA VAL A 249 -15.49 7.09 -18.44
C VAL A 249 -14.13 7.60 -18.84
N ALA A 250 -13.26 6.69 -19.26
CA ALA A 250 -11.91 6.98 -19.71
C ALA A 250 -11.63 6.24 -21.01
N ARG A 251 -10.67 6.72 -21.78
CA ARG A 251 -10.16 6.03 -22.97
C ARG A 251 -8.65 6.06 -22.96
N GLY A 252 -8.03 5.02 -23.51
CA GLY A 252 -6.58 4.97 -23.57
C GLY A 252 -6.07 3.75 -24.32
N GLU A 253 -4.76 3.76 -24.53
CA GLU A 253 -3.99 2.63 -25.04
C GLU A 253 -3.83 1.57 -23.96
N VAL A 254 -4.21 0.32 -24.26
CA VAL A 254 -4.20 -0.81 -23.33
C VAL A 254 -2.79 -1.42 -23.24
N PHE A 255 -2.34 -1.70 -22.02
CA PHE A 255 -1.10 -2.42 -21.75
C PHE A 255 -1.21 -3.26 -20.47
N GLY A 256 -0.34 -4.26 -20.31
CA GLY A 256 -0.29 -5.07 -19.10
C GLY A 256 -1.55 -5.89 -18.85
N TYR A 257 -2.13 -6.47 -19.91
CA TYR A 257 -3.30 -7.33 -19.82
C TYR A 257 -2.98 -8.65 -19.11
N VAL A 258 -3.71 -8.94 -18.03
CA VAL A 258 -3.55 -10.15 -17.21
C VAL A 258 -4.91 -10.73 -16.86
N GLU A 259 -5.10 -12.00 -17.19
CA GLU A 259 -6.29 -12.78 -16.84
C GLU A 259 -5.90 -13.87 -15.83
N ARG A 260 -6.61 -13.92 -14.68
CA ARG A 260 -6.37 -14.94 -13.64
C ARG A 260 -7.67 -15.46 -13.04
N LEU A 261 -7.69 -16.75 -12.70
CA LEU A 261 -8.75 -17.36 -11.91
C LEU A 261 -8.41 -17.30 -10.42
N THR A 262 -9.36 -16.86 -9.63
CA THR A 262 -9.30 -16.89 -8.17
C THR A 262 -9.63 -18.29 -7.65
N ARG A 263 -9.23 -18.59 -6.41
CA ARG A 263 -9.56 -19.86 -5.75
C ARG A 263 -11.06 -20.13 -5.61
N THR A 264 -11.85 -19.07 -5.55
CA THR A 264 -13.31 -19.12 -5.45
C THR A 264 -13.97 -19.35 -6.81
N GLY A 265 -13.20 -19.47 -7.89
CA GLY A 265 -13.69 -19.71 -9.25
C GLY A 265 -14.05 -18.43 -10.01
N LEU A 266 -13.87 -17.24 -9.42
CA LEU A 266 -14.06 -15.96 -10.13
C LEU A 266 -12.87 -15.66 -11.04
N LYS A 267 -13.15 -15.23 -12.26
CA LYS A 267 -12.13 -14.74 -13.18
C LYS A 267 -11.92 -13.24 -12.93
N ILE A 268 -10.68 -12.83 -12.73
CA ILE A 268 -10.28 -11.42 -12.63
C ILE A 268 -9.47 -11.09 -13.88
N VAL A 269 -9.93 -10.09 -14.61
CA VAL A 269 -9.19 -9.49 -15.71
C VAL A 269 -8.68 -8.13 -15.23
N SER A 270 -7.37 -7.91 -15.40
CA SER A 270 -6.68 -6.70 -14.99
C SER A 270 -5.91 -6.18 -16.19
N PHE A 271 -5.97 -4.89 -16.48
CA PHE A 271 -5.19 -4.24 -17.52
C PHE A 271 -5.01 -2.78 -17.16
N SER A 272 -4.06 -2.07 -17.77
CA SER A 272 -3.93 -0.63 -17.59
C SER A 272 -4.26 0.08 -18.90
N ILE A 273 -4.74 1.31 -18.79
CA ILE A 273 -4.91 2.20 -19.93
C ILE A 273 -4.12 3.48 -19.70
N THR A 274 -3.58 4.05 -20.78
CA THR A 274 -2.96 5.39 -20.76
C THR A 274 -3.55 6.27 -21.85
N ASP A 275 -3.86 7.51 -21.53
CA ASP A 275 -4.21 8.55 -22.50
C ASP A 275 -2.97 9.32 -23.00
N ARG A 276 -1.77 8.88 -22.59
CA ARG A 276 -0.44 9.49 -22.78
C ARG A 276 -0.13 10.69 -21.89
N GLU A 277 -1.07 11.14 -21.07
CA GLU A 277 -0.84 12.12 -20.02
C GLU A 277 -0.72 11.43 -18.66
N ASP A 278 -1.59 10.46 -18.41
CA ASP A 278 -1.60 9.65 -17.20
C ASP A 278 -2.00 8.19 -17.49
N SER A 279 -1.99 7.34 -16.47
CA SER A 279 -2.35 5.92 -16.56
C SER A 279 -3.20 5.47 -15.37
N ILE A 280 -4.13 4.55 -15.61
CA ILE A 280 -4.93 3.95 -14.54
C ILE A 280 -5.09 2.44 -14.75
N MET A 281 -5.05 1.70 -13.64
CA MET A 281 -5.34 0.27 -13.63
C MET A 281 -6.86 0.03 -13.70
N CYS A 282 -7.27 -0.79 -14.64
CA CYS A 282 -8.62 -1.29 -14.83
C CYS A 282 -8.75 -2.72 -14.32
N LYS A 283 -9.86 -3.01 -13.63
CA LYS A 283 -10.14 -4.34 -13.05
C LYS A 283 -11.57 -4.76 -13.33
N CYS A 284 -11.75 -5.97 -13.84
CA CYS A 284 -13.04 -6.60 -14.08
C CYS A 284 -13.16 -7.88 -13.27
N PHE A 285 -14.29 -8.06 -12.61
CA PHE A 285 -14.68 -9.32 -12.00
C PHE A 285 -15.69 -10.03 -12.89
N CYS A 286 -15.33 -11.23 -13.33
CA CYS A 286 -16.05 -11.98 -14.36
C CYS A 286 -16.48 -13.33 -13.82
N ASP A 287 -17.60 -13.83 -14.36
CA ASP A 287 -17.92 -15.25 -14.22
C ASP A 287 -16.86 -16.06 -15.00
N PRO A 288 -16.48 -17.27 -14.51
CA PRO A 288 -15.44 -18.08 -15.15
C PRO A 288 -15.79 -18.52 -16.58
N GLU A 289 -17.08 -18.59 -16.91
CA GLU A 289 -17.58 -18.95 -18.25
C GLU A 289 -17.56 -17.78 -19.23
N GLU A 290 -17.22 -16.57 -18.78
CA GLU A 290 -17.19 -15.40 -19.64
C GLU A 290 -15.97 -15.45 -20.57
N PRO A 291 -16.15 -15.21 -21.89
CA PRO A 291 -15.05 -15.24 -22.84
C PRO A 291 -13.96 -14.23 -22.47
N SER A 292 -12.74 -14.47 -22.94
CA SER A 292 -11.67 -13.47 -22.85
C SER A 292 -12.06 -12.23 -23.66
N PHE A 293 -11.65 -11.06 -23.21
CA PHE A 293 -12.08 -9.79 -23.82
C PHE A 293 -11.43 -9.53 -25.17
N GLY A 294 -10.41 -10.30 -25.56
CA GLY A 294 -9.68 -10.08 -26.80
C GLY A 294 -8.96 -8.74 -26.86
N LEU A 295 -8.71 -8.11 -25.71
CA LEU A 295 -7.89 -6.92 -25.59
C LEU A 295 -6.43 -7.28 -25.88
N THR A 296 -5.79 -6.49 -26.73
CA THR A 296 -4.38 -6.65 -27.11
C THR A 296 -3.55 -5.44 -26.66
N GLU A 297 -2.26 -5.63 -26.40
CA GLU A 297 -1.37 -4.52 -26.08
C GLU A 297 -1.28 -3.54 -27.26
N GLY A 298 -1.35 -2.24 -26.97
CA GLY A 298 -1.37 -1.16 -27.96
C GLY A 298 -2.76 -0.88 -28.55
N GLN A 299 -3.78 -1.69 -28.25
CA GLN A 299 -5.15 -1.42 -28.66
C GLN A 299 -5.73 -0.24 -27.87
N TRP A 300 -6.50 0.61 -28.53
CA TRP A 300 -7.26 1.66 -27.85
C TRP A 300 -8.64 1.15 -27.42
N ALA A 301 -9.01 1.46 -26.19
CA ALA A 301 -10.30 1.08 -25.63
C ALA A 301 -10.92 2.24 -24.85
N ARG A 302 -12.26 2.27 -24.83
CA ARG A 302 -13.04 3.14 -23.95
C ARG A 302 -13.69 2.29 -22.88
N VAL A 303 -13.53 2.70 -21.63
CA VAL A 303 -13.97 1.96 -20.46
C VAL A 303 -14.89 2.81 -19.62
N ARG A 304 -15.91 2.17 -19.04
CA ARG A 304 -16.83 2.78 -18.08
C ARG A 304 -16.91 1.96 -16.81
N GLY A 305 -16.85 2.63 -15.67
CA GLY A 305 -16.85 1.96 -14.37
C GLY A 305 -16.87 2.92 -13.20
N GLU A 306 -16.57 2.38 -12.02
CA GLU A 306 -16.43 3.13 -10.78
C GLU A 306 -14.96 3.22 -10.38
N VAL A 307 -14.52 4.39 -9.92
CA VAL A 307 -13.17 4.57 -9.38
C VAL A 307 -13.17 4.24 -7.89
N GLN A 308 -12.45 3.19 -7.51
CA GLN A 308 -12.38 2.68 -6.14
C GLN A 308 -10.93 2.55 -5.70
N TYR A 309 -10.67 2.61 -4.40
CA TYR A 309 -9.35 2.28 -3.87
C TYR A 309 -9.23 0.77 -3.74
N ASP A 310 -8.26 0.17 -4.45
CA ASP A 310 -7.99 -1.26 -4.34
C ASP A 310 -6.96 -1.49 -3.22
N GLN A 311 -7.38 -2.14 -2.14
CA GLN A 311 -6.51 -2.42 -1.00
C GLN A 311 -5.32 -3.34 -1.34
N TYR A 312 -5.45 -4.18 -2.38
CA TYR A 312 -4.39 -5.07 -2.81
C TYR A 312 -3.37 -4.35 -3.70
N ALA A 313 -3.83 -3.49 -4.62
CA ALA A 313 -2.95 -2.67 -5.44
C ALA A 313 -2.38 -1.44 -4.69
N ARG A 314 -3.04 -1.02 -3.60
CA ARG A 314 -2.76 0.20 -2.82
C ARG A 314 -2.83 1.48 -3.65
N GLU A 315 -3.69 1.48 -4.66
CA GLU A 315 -3.89 2.59 -5.58
C GLU A 315 -5.38 2.71 -5.96
N ILE A 316 -5.75 3.84 -6.55
CA ILE A 316 -7.07 3.95 -7.19
C ILE A 316 -7.10 3.07 -8.45
N VAL A 317 -8.17 2.33 -8.61
CA VAL A 317 -8.42 1.49 -9.77
C VAL A 317 -9.79 1.81 -10.35
N LEU A 318 -9.92 1.65 -11.66
CA LEU A 318 -11.21 1.68 -12.31
C LEU A 318 -11.80 0.27 -12.29
N ALA A 319 -12.83 0.06 -11.47
CA ALA A 319 -13.66 -1.13 -11.49
C ALA A 319 -14.59 -1.08 -12.72
N VAL A 320 -14.16 -1.73 -13.80
CA VAL A 320 -14.78 -1.59 -15.13
C VAL A 320 -16.01 -2.49 -15.26
N SER A 321 -17.11 -1.88 -15.69
CA SER A 321 -18.35 -2.58 -16.02
C SER A 321 -18.50 -2.82 -17.51
N ASP A 322 -18.15 -1.81 -18.33
CA ASP A 322 -18.33 -1.83 -19.77
C ASP A 322 -17.04 -1.45 -20.50
N ILE A 323 -16.74 -2.15 -21.60
CA ILE A 323 -15.55 -1.94 -22.43
C ILE A 323 -16.00 -1.88 -23.89
N MET A 324 -15.52 -0.86 -24.60
CA MET A 324 -15.75 -0.68 -26.04
C MET A 324 -14.43 -0.47 -26.77
N PRO A 325 -14.35 -0.86 -28.05
CA PRO A 325 -13.22 -0.48 -28.90
C PRO A 325 -13.19 1.04 -29.05
N ASP A 326 -11.99 1.62 -29.07
CA ASP A 326 -11.76 3.02 -29.44
C ASP A 326 -10.59 3.11 -30.43
N SER A 327 -10.36 4.28 -31.01
CA SER A 327 -9.30 4.52 -31.98
C SER A 327 -8.23 5.44 -31.41
N ALA A 328 -6.98 5.18 -31.79
CA ALA A 328 -5.86 6.01 -31.37
C ALA A 328 -6.05 7.45 -31.85
N PRO A 329 -5.77 8.47 -31.01
CA PRO A 329 -5.75 9.86 -31.45
C PRO A 329 -4.64 9.99 -32.49
N THR A 330 -5.02 10.39 -33.69
CA THR A 330 -4.10 10.63 -34.79
C THR A 330 -3.86 12.13 -34.92
N ARG A 331 -2.58 12.51 -35.05
CA ARG A 331 -2.21 13.89 -35.36
C ARG A 331 -2.28 14.06 -36.87
N HIS A 332 -3.14 14.97 -37.32
CA HIS A 332 -3.24 15.33 -38.73
C HIS A 332 -2.40 16.56 -39.05
N ASP A 333 -1.55 16.46 -40.07
CA ASP A 333 -0.92 17.63 -40.69
C ASP A 333 -1.87 18.19 -41.76
N THR A 334 -2.56 19.28 -41.42
CA THR A 334 -3.50 19.97 -42.32
C THR A 334 -2.85 21.03 -43.20
N SER A 335 -1.52 21.20 -43.16
CA SER A 335 -0.81 22.16 -43.99
C SER A 335 -0.91 21.76 -45.48
N PRO A 336 -1.17 22.72 -46.40
CA PRO A 336 -1.12 22.45 -47.83
C PRO A 336 0.30 22.07 -48.27
N ASP A 337 1.32 22.72 -47.71
CA ASP A 337 2.73 22.41 -47.95
C ASP A 337 3.26 21.50 -46.84
N LYS A 338 3.73 20.30 -47.20
CA LYS A 338 4.22 19.31 -46.24
C LYS A 338 5.63 19.61 -45.78
N ARG A 339 5.85 19.55 -44.47
CA ARG A 339 7.17 19.69 -43.85
C ARG A 339 8.02 18.43 -44.08
N VAL A 340 9.29 18.60 -44.40
CA VAL A 340 10.30 17.53 -44.37
C VAL A 340 11.08 17.62 -43.06
N GLU A 341 11.15 16.51 -42.30
CA GLU A 341 11.99 16.43 -41.11
C GLU A 341 13.44 16.12 -41.53
N LEU A 342 14.37 17.03 -41.23
CA LEU A 342 15.77 16.92 -41.67
C LEU A 342 16.69 16.34 -40.59
N HIS A 343 16.21 16.19 -39.37
CA HIS A 343 17.00 15.63 -38.28
C HIS A 343 16.09 14.85 -37.33
N LEU A 344 16.25 13.53 -37.32
CA LEU A 344 15.52 12.61 -36.45
C LEU A 344 16.51 11.69 -35.75
N HIS A 345 16.36 11.56 -34.44
CA HIS A 345 17.08 10.57 -33.65
C HIS A 345 16.21 9.33 -33.46
N THR A 346 16.77 8.15 -33.72
CA THR A 346 16.16 6.86 -33.34
C THR A 346 16.73 6.42 -31.98
N LYS A 347 15.94 5.65 -31.23
CA LYS A 347 16.39 5.04 -29.98
C LYS A 347 17.43 3.95 -30.20
#